data_AF-A0A494XXM8-F1
#
_entry.id   AF-A0A494XXM8-F1
#
_cell.length_a   1.000
_cell.length_b   1.000
_cell.length_c   1.000
_cell.angle_alpha   90.00
_cell.angle_beta   90.00
_cell.angle_gamma   90.00
#
_symmetry.space_group_name_H-M   'P 1'
#
loop_
_entity.id
_entity.type
_entity.pdbx_description
1 polymer ?
#
loop_
_entity_poly.entity_id
_entity_poly.type
_entity_poly.pdbx_seq_one_letter_code
_entity_poly.pdbx_strand_id
1 'polypeptide(L)'
;MHSLLAALIAKREQEIAEIEQMVERYERRRSLEEQAYRSMSAFRRMLSGKKPDHHLALEYIHYVKRPLEKARTLRLEVSNYQAMFSGSVPAEIPDHLDG
;
A
#
# COMPACT_ATOMS: atom_id res chain seq x y z
N MET A 1 25.42 1.87 -20.94
CA MET A 1 24.46 0.80 -20.57
C MET A 1 24.78 0.34 -19.15
N HIS A 2 24.29 1.05 -18.14
CA HIS A 2 24.22 0.55 -16.76
C HIS A 2 22.73 0.40 -16.48
N SER A 3 22.22 -0.61 -15.81
CA SER A 3 22.80 -1.76 -15.12
C SER A 3 21.54 -2.54 -14.71
N LEU A 4 21.56 -3.85 -14.69
CA LEU A 4 20.41 -4.69 -14.30
C LEU A 4 19.76 -4.20 -12.98
N LEU A 5 20.57 -3.60 -12.09
CA LEU A 5 20.15 -2.90 -10.87
C LEU A 5 19.18 -1.73 -11.08
N ALA A 6 19.42 -0.87 -12.08
CA ALA A 6 18.57 0.29 -12.35
C ALA A 6 17.17 -0.15 -12.84
N ALA A 7 17.11 -1.23 -13.63
CA ALA A 7 15.84 -1.84 -14.04
C ALA A 7 15.09 -2.46 -12.84
N LEU A 8 15.81 -3.07 -11.89
CA LEU A 8 15.22 -3.59 -10.65
C LEU A 8 14.67 -2.47 -9.76
N ILE A 9 15.42 -1.38 -9.58
CA ILE A 9 14.97 -0.20 -8.84
C ILE A 9 13.68 0.35 -9.46
N ALA A 10 13.68 0.61 -10.77
CA ALA A 10 12.50 1.14 -11.47
C ALA A 10 11.29 0.21 -11.36
N LYS A 11 11.49 -1.11 -11.44
CA LYS A 11 10.41 -2.09 -11.26
C LYS A 11 9.82 -2.05 -9.86
N ARG A 12 10.66 -1.96 -8.82
CA ARG A 12 10.21 -1.87 -7.43
C ARG A 12 9.49 -0.57 -7.12
N GLU A 13 9.97 0.55 -7.68
CA GLU A 13 9.29 1.84 -7.58
C GLU A 13 7.91 1.81 -8.26
N GLN A 14 7.80 1.15 -9.42
CA GLN A 14 6.52 0.94 -10.09
C GLN A 14 5.57 0.09 -9.23
N GLU A 15 6.05 -1.01 -8.63
CA GLU A 15 5.26 -1.85 -7.71
C GLU A 15 4.76 -1.05 -6.48
N ILE A 16 5.58 -0.14 -5.94
CA ILE A 16 5.18 0.76 -4.86
C ILE A 16 4.07 1.70 -5.34
N ALA A 17 4.25 2.36 -6.47
CA ALA A 17 3.27 3.29 -7.02
C ALA A 17 1.92 2.62 -7.30
N GLU A 18 1.91 1.38 -7.79
CA GLU A 18 0.69 0.60 -8.03
C GLU A 18 -0.05 0.28 -6.72
N ILE A 19 0.69 -0.09 -5.67
CA ILE A 19 0.12 -0.31 -4.33
C ILE A 19 -0.52 0.99 -3.81
N GLU A 20 0.19 2.11 -3.92
CA GLU A 20 -0.32 3.40 -3.43
C GLU A 20 -1.58 3.84 -4.16
N GLN A 21 -1.60 3.70 -5.49
CA GLN A 21 -2.80 3.99 -6.28
C GLN A 21 -3.97 3.07 -5.91
N MET A 22 -3.72 1.80 -5.60
CA MET A 22 -4.76 0.88 -5.15
C MET A 22 -5.37 1.34 -3.83
N VAL A 23 -4.52 1.73 -2.87
CA VAL A 23 -4.95 2.25 -1.57
C VAL A 23 -5.75 3.55 -1.75
N GLU A 24 -5.24 4.49 -2.54
CA GLU A 24 -5.90 5.77 -2.81
C GLU A 24 -7.30 5.57 -3.43
N ARG A 25 -7.45 4.63 -4.37
CA ARG A 25 -8.76 4.29 -4.96
C ARG A 25 -9.72 3.69 -3.94
N TYR A 26 -9.21 2.90 -2.99
CA TYR A 26 -10.04 2.37 -1.90
C TYR A 26 -10.52 3.50 -0.98
N GLU A 27 -9.61 4.35 -0.51
CA GLU A 27 -9.91 5.45 0.41
C GLU A 27 -10.86 6.48 -0.23
N ARG A 28 -10.66 6.82 -1.51
CA ARG A 28 -11.56 7.71 -2.26
C ARG A 28 -12.98 7.16 -2.30
N ARG A 29 -13.16 5.87 -2.62
CA ARG A 29 -14.49 5.24 -2.61
C ARG A 29 -15.09 5.27 -1.20
N ARG A 30 -14.29 4.94 -0.18
CA ARG A 30 -14.73 4.96 1.22
C ARG A 30 -15.23 6.35 1.63
N SER A 31 -14.46 7.39 1.31
CA SER A 31 -14.83 8.78 1.62
C SER A 31 -16.14 9.20 0.96
N LEU A 32 -16.41 8.75 -0.27
CA LEU A 32 -17.67 9.06 -0.96
C LEU A 32 -18.86 8.34 -0.30
N GLU A 33 -18.70 7.07 0.09
CA GLU A 33 -19.73 6.32 0.84
C GLU A 33 -20.01 6.97 2.21
N GLU A 34 -18.95 7.42 2.87
CA GLU A 34 -19.00 8.11 4.15
C GLU A 34 -19.77 9.45 4.03
N GLN A 35 -19.47 10.22 2.99
CA GLN A 35 -20.15 11.48 2.69
C GLN A 35 -21.62 11.26 2.32
N ALA A 36 -21.93 10.25 1.50
CA ALA A 36 -23.29 9.87 1.15
C ALA A 36 -24.09 9.44 2.38
N TYR A 37 -23.48 8.67 3.30
CA TYR A 37 -24.12 8.28 4.55
C TYR A 37 -24.40 9.49 5.46
N ARG A 38 -23.44 10.42 5.56
CA ARG A 38 -23.62 11.66 6.32
C ARG A 38 -24.69 12.57 5.73
N SER A 39 -24.82 12.61 4.40
CA SER A 39 -25.84 13.43 3.72
C SER A 39 -27.25 12.83 3.77
N MET A 40 -27.40 11.53 4.06
CA MET A 40 -28.71 10.92 4.31
C MET A 40 -29.36 11.49 5.59
N SER A 41 -30.68 11.70 5.54
CA SER A 41 -31.45 12.13 6.71
C SER A 41 -31.42 11.06 7.82
N ALA A 42 -31.54 11.51 9.07
CA ALA A 42 -31.50 10.64 10.25
C ALA A 42 -32.51 9.47 10.19
N PHE A 43 -33.68 9.71 9.57
CA PHE A 43 -34.72 8.68 9.39
C PHE A 43 -34.29 7.58 8.41
N ARG A 44 -33.66 7.93 7.28
CA ARG A 44 -33.11 6.94 6.34
C ARG A 44 -31.90 6.20 6.92
N ARG A 45 -31.07 6.86 7.74
CA ARG A 45 -29.96 6.20 8.45
C ARG A 45 -30.44 5.15 9.44
N MET A 46 -31.54 5.41 10.15
CA MET A 46 -32.13 4.47 11.12
C MET A 46 -32.69 3.21 10.44
N LEU A 47 -33.33 3.37 9.28
CA LEU A 47 -33.88 2.24 8.51
C LEU A 47 -32.81 1.41 7.79
N SER A 48 -31.63 2.00 7.52
CA SER A 48 -30.58 1.34 6.75
C SER A 48 -29.75 0.31 7.54
N GLY A 49 -30.01 0.11 8.84
CA GLY A 49 -29.45 -0.99 9.64
C GLY A 49 -27.93 -1.17 9.45
N LYS A 50 -27.13 -0.25 9.99
CA LYS A 50 -25.66 -0.25 9.81
C LYS A 50 -25.06 -1.61 10.23
N LYS A 51 -24.40 -2.31 9.29
CA LYS A 51 -23.61 -3.52 9.57
C LYS A 51 -22.45 -3.19 10.54
N PRO A 52 -22.03 -4.16 11.37
CA PRO A 52 -21.15 -3.91 12.51
C PRO A 52 -19.77 -3.37 12.09
N ASP A 53 -19.27 -2.42 12.88
CA ASP A 53 -17.97 -1.72 12.70
C ASP A 53 -16.76 -2.65 12.56
N HIS A 54 -16.88 -3.91 13.00
CA HIS A 54 -15.79 -4.88 12.95
C HIS A 54 -15.40 -5.30 11.53
N HIS A 55 -16.34 -5.40 10.58
CA HIS A 55 -16.01 -5.73 9.19
C HIS A 55 -15.18 -4.63 8.52
N LEU A 56 -15.48 -3.36 8.86
CA LEU A 56 -14.77 -2.20 8.32
C LEU A 56 -13.29 -2.20 8.72
N ALA A 57 -12.98 -2.61 9.95
CA ALA A 57 -11.61 -2.70 10.44
C ALA A 57 -10.80 -3.78 9.70
N LEU A 58 -11.40 -4.95 9.45
CA LEU A 58 -10.76 -6.03 8.70
C LEU A 58 -10.50 -5.62 7.24
N GLU A 59 -11.48 -4.98 6.61
CA GLU A 59 -11.33 -4.44 5.26
C GLU A 59 -10.20 -3.41 5.18
N TYR A 60 -10.15 -2.47 6.14
CA TYR A 60 -9.07 -1.49 6.19
C TYR A 60 -7.69 -2.14 6.36
N ILE A 61 -7.57 -3.14 7.22
CA ILE A 61 -6.32 -3.89 7.38
C ILE A 61 -5.92 -4.55 6.05
N HIS A 62 -6.88 -5.16 5.35
CA HIS A 62 -6.62 -5.90 4.12
C HIS A 62 -6.30 -4.99 2.93
N TYR A 63 -7.02 -3.89 2.77
CA TYR A 63 -6.92 -3.02 1.58
C TYR A 63 -6.01 -1.81 1.76
N VAL A 64 -5.67 -1.45 2.99
CA VAL A 64 -4.81 -0.29 3.28
C VAL A 64 -3.54 -0.72 4.03
N LYS A 65 -3.70 -1.32 5.22
CA LYS A 65 -2.56 -1.58 6.10
C LYS A 65 -1.55 -2.57 5.50
N ARG A 66 -2.00 -3.77 5.10
CA ARG A 66 -1.11 -4.80 4.52
C ARG A 66 -0.45 -4.35 3.21
N PRO A 67 -1.16 -3.70 2.26
CA PRO A 67 -0.53 -3.16 1.06
C PRO A 67 0.52 -2.10 1.39
N LEU A 68 0.24 -1.17 2.30
CA LEU A 68 1.23 -0.16 2.70
C LEU A 68 2.44 -0.76 3.41
N GLU A 69 2.26 -1.81 4.22
CA GLU A 69 3.37 -2.58 4.80
C GLU A 69 4.24 -3.19 3.70
N LYS A 70 3.64 -3.80 2.67
CA LYS A 70 4.37 -4.29 1.49
C LYS A 70 5.15 -3.17 0.79
N ALA A 71 4.52 -2.02 0.57
CA ALA A 71 5.20 -0.86 -0.03
C ALA A 71 6.39 -0.37 0.81
N ARG A 72 6.30 -0.42 2.15
CA ARG A 72 7.43 -0.09 3.04
C ARG A 72 8.60 -1.06 2.86
N THR A 73 8.32 -2.37 2.78
CA THR A 73 9.37 -3.37 2.51
C THR A 73 10.02 -3.14 1.15
N LEU A 74 9.24 -2.88 0.10
CA LEU A 74 9.76 -2.58 -1.23
C LEU A 74 10.63 -1.31 -1.25
N ARG A 75 10.29 -0.30 -0.44
CA ARG A 75 11.11 0.92 -0.29
C ARG A 75 12.47 0.64 0.35
N LEU A 76 12.51 -0.24 1.34
CA LEU A 76 13.77 -0.68 1.94
C LEU A 76 14.64 -1.41 0.92
N GLU A 77 14.05 -2.29 0.11
CA GLU A 77 14.76 -2.96 -1.00
C GLU A 77 15.33 -1.94 -2.00
N VAL A 78 14.53 -0.96 -2.43
CA VAL A 78 14.97 0.12 -3.33
C VAL A 78 16.14 0.90 -2.72
N SER A 79 16.04 1.28 -1.45
CA SER A 79 17.11 1.98 -0.74
C SER A 79 18.42 1.17 -0.72
N ASN A 80 18.33 -0.14 -0.50
CA ASN A 80 19.48 -1.03 -0.52
C ASN A 80 20.09 -1.10 -1.93
N TYR A 81 19.27 -1.26 -2.98
CA TYR A 81 19.76 -1.25 -4.35
C TYR A 81 20.42 0.08 -4.74
N GLN A 82 19.88 1.21 -4.27
CA GLN A 82 20.49 2.53 -4.49
C GLN A 82 21.83 2.67 -3.74
N ALA A 83 21.94 2.12 -2.53
CA ALA A 83 23.19 2.09 -1.78
C ALA A 83 24.27 1.23 -2.48
N MET A 84 23.88 0.05 -3.00
CA MET A 84 24.76 -0.79 -3.82
C MET A 84 25.17 -0.10 -5.13
N PHE A 85 24.25 0.62 -5.78
CA PHE A 85 24.52 1.38 -7.00
C PHE A 85 25.51 2.55 -6.77
N SER A 86 25.42 3.21 -5.62
CA SER A 86 26.31 4.33 -5.24
C SER A 86 27.67 3.89 -4.68
N GLY A 87 27.91 2.58 -4.53
CA GLY A 87 29.17 2.02 -4.03
C GLY A 87 29.41 2.25 -2.52
N SER A 88 28.34 2.51 -1.76
CA SER A 88 28.42 2.94 -0.35
C SER A 88 28.33 1.80 0.68
N VAL A 89 28.05 0.56 0.27
CA VAL A 89 27.95 -0.60 1.17
C VAL A 89 28.56 -1.84 0.50
N PRO A 90 29.38 -2.67 1.19
CA PRO A 90 29.73 -4.00 0.69
C PRO A 90 28.43 -4.79 0.56
N ALA A 91 28.21 -5.47 -0.56
CA ALA A 91 26.97 -6.19 -0.84
C ALA A 91 26.72 -7.32 0.18
N GLU A 92 26.11 -7.01 1.33
CA GLU A 92 25.45 -8.00 2.15
C GLU A 92 24.13 -8.33 1.48
N ILE A 93 24.12 -9.47 0.77
CA ILE A 93 22.94 -10.06 0.18
C ILE A 93 22.00 -10.41 1.35
N PRO A 94 20.79 -9.84 1.42
CA PRO A 94 19.85 -10.22 2.47
C PRO A 94 19.46 -11.69 2.27
N ASP A 95 19.71 -12.49 3.29
CA ASP A 95 19.61 -13.95 3.40
C ASP A 95 18.16 -14.49 3.33
N HIS A 96 17.24 -13.78 2.68
CA HIS A 96 15.80 -14.07 2.75
C HIS A 96 15.20 -14.59 1.44
N LEU A 97 15.96 -15.43 0.72
CA LEU A 97 15.47 -16.24 -0.39
C LEU A 97 15.55 -17.75 -0.12
N ASP A 98 15.27 -18.17 1.12
CA ASP A 98 14.92 -19.56 1.43
C ASP A 98 13.58 -19.57 2.19
N GLY A 99 12.53 -20.09 1.53
CA GLY A 99 11.19 -20.28 2.10
C GLY A 99 10.07 -20.21 1.07
#